data_AF-S9TGJ0-F1
#
_entry.id   AF-S9TGJ0-F1
#
_cell.length_a   1.000
_cell.length_b   1.000
_cell.length_c   1.000
_cell.angle_alpha   90.00
_cell.angle_beta   90.00
_cell.angle_gamma   90.00
#
_symmetry.space_group_name_H-M   'P 1'
#
loop_
_entity.id
_entity.type
_entity.pdbx_description
1 polymer ?
#
loop_
_entity_poly.entity_id
_entity_poly.type
_entity_poly.pdbx_seq_one_letter_code
_entity_poly.pdbx_strand_id
1 'polypeptide(L)'
;MPVRIWLAMLLVFSAIVLGQPGKALADQRALSALAPGLPGLGTRLEDVRTMALPEGLRLICDADEETLKLADPQLLKRQNGRDSSRVKLCTVVGPGTGAGWDLASIPSLAGPARLWLLFVEQGGGGRHRLARASLWAHRDGWDKVATSLTDLLGQPDAGGDSLLIWEDEQHETLMFLDPKNPDEFAVAVADRRLRKLLKSPGFSNRPD
;
A
#
# COMPACT_ATOMS: atom_id res chain seq x y z
N MET A 1 -3.52 43.04 -65.70
CA MET A 1 -3.96 41.64 -65.52
C MET A 1 -2.78 40.74 -65.88
N PRO A 2 -2.51 39.61 -65.18
CA PRO A 2 -3.01 39.16 -63.87
C PRO A 2 -2.56 40.10 -62.71
N VAL A 3 -2.81 39.94 -61.40
CA VAL A 3 -3.78 39.14 -60.60
C VAL A 3 -3.39 37.71 -60.09
N ARG A 4 -3.13 37.60 -58.76
CA ARG A 4 -2.98 36.39 -57.89
C ARG A 4 -1.64 35.63 -58.07
N ILE A 5 -1.07 34.97 -57.05
CA ILE A 5 -1.64 34.19 -55.92
C ILE A 5 -0.99 34.51 -54.56
N TRP A 6 -1.78 34.46 -53.48
CA TRP A 6 -1.32 34.43 -52.08
C TRP A 6 -1.19 32.97 -51.58
N LEU A 7 -0.10 32.66 -50.89
CA LEU A 7 0.02 31.59 -49.88
C LEU A 7 0.83 32.22 -48.70
N ALA A 8 0.39 32.26 -47.43
CA ALA A 8 -0.09 31.21 -46.54
C ALA A 8 0.99 30.11 -46.32
N MET A 9 1.46 29.78 -45.12
CA MET A 9 0.92 29.97 -43.77
C MET A 9 2.02 30.25 -42.71
N LEU A 10 1.64 30.92 -41.63
CA LEU A 10 2.27 30.78 -40.30
C LEU A 10 1.92 29.40 -39.72
N LEU A 11 2.89 28.75 -39.07
CA LEU A 11 2.81 27.76 -37.97
C LEU A 11 4.26 27.29 -37.75
N VAL A 12 5.01 27.78 -36.76
CA VAL A 12 4.84 27.48 -35.33
C VAL A 12 4.43 26.03 -35.13
N PHE A 13 5.39 25.17 -34.84
CA PHE A 13 5.34 24.37 -33.61
C PHE A 13 6.76 23.96 -33.25
N SER A 14 7.24 24.48 -32.10
CA SER A 14 8.37 23.89 -31.40
C SER A 14 8.12 22.39 -31.26
N ALA A 15 9.15 21.57 -31.50
CA ALA A 15 9.09 20.15 -31.15
C ALA A 15 9.00 20.04 -29.62
N ILE A 16 7.78 20.14 -29.09
CA ILE A 16 7.49 19.74 -27.73
C ILE A 16 7.85 18.26 -27.69
N VAL A 17 8.92 17.96 -26.94
CA VAL A 17 9.15 16.61 -26.45
C VAL A 17 8.02 16.35 -25.45
N LEU A 18 6.85 16.01 -25.99
CA LEU A 18 5.78 15.38 -25.25
C LEU A 18 6.36 14.04 -24.84
N GLY A 19 6.98 14.02 -23.66
CA GLY A 19 7.34 12.79 -23.00
C GLY A 19 6.10 11.93 -23.01
N GLN A 20 6.19 10.75 -23.62
CA GLN A 20 5.11 9.78 -23.52
C GLN A 20 4.84 9.62 -22.02
N PRO A 21 3.59 9.80 -21.54
CA PRO A 21 3.30 9.51 -20.15
C PRO A 21 3.78 8.08 -19.91
N GLY A 22 4.69 7.92 -18.96
CA GLY A 22 5.23 6.62 -18.62
C GLY A 22 4.06 5.68 -18.37
N LYS A 23 4.07 4.51 -19.00
CA LYS A 23 3.10 3.45 -18.68
C LYS A 23 3.10 3.28 -17.18
N ALA A 24 1.93 3.06 -16.59
CA ALA A 24 1.83 2.78 -15.18
C ALA A 24 2.80 1.65 -14.79
N LEU A 25 3.59 1.89 -13.76
CA LEU A 25 4.51 0.91 -13.20
C LEU A 25 4.21 0.81 -11.72
N ALA A 26 3.43 -0.20 -11.33
CA ALA A 26 3.27 -0.54 -9.92
C ALA A 26 4.61 -1.05 -9.38
N ASP A 27 5.31 -0.17 -8.65
CA ASP A 27 6.63 -0.44 -8.11
C ASP A 27 6.57 -0.41 -6.58
N GLN A 28 7.24 -1.37 -5.94
CA GLN A 28 7.42 -1.34 -4.47
C GLN A 28 8.10 -0.06 -3.95
N ARG A 29 8.79 0.71 -4.80
CA ARG A 29 9.27 2.08 -4.49
C ARG A 29 8.16 3.03 -4.02
N ALA A 30 6.89 2.75 -4.35
CA ALA A 30 5.74 3.43 -3.76
C ALA A 30 5.77 3.40 -2.22
N LEU A 31 6.21 2.28 -1.61
CA LEU A 31 6.34 2.16 -0.15
C LEU A 31 7.32 3.17 0.42
N SER A 32 8.52 3.29 -0.16
CA SER A 32 9.54 4.24 0.29
C SER A 32 9.12 5.71 0.09
N ALA A 33 8.30 5.99 -0.94
CA ALA A 33 7.75 7.33 -1.17
C ALA A 33 6.61 7.67 -0.19
N LEU A 34 5.80 6.69 0.18
CA LEU A 34 4.72 6.84 1.15
C LEU A 34 5.25 7.03 2.58
N ALA A 35 6.24 6.25 3.01
CA ALA A 35 6.97 6.49 4.25
C ALA A 35 8.39 5.89 4.19
N PRO A 36 9.45 6.69 4.44
CA PRO A 36 10.81 6.18 4.54
C PRO A 36 10.92 5.09 5.62
N GLY A 37 11.64 4.01 5.30
CA GLY A 37 11.84 2.89 6.22
C GLY A 37 10.74 1.82 6.22
N LEU A 38 9.69 1.94 5.41
CA LEU A 38 8.75 0.82 5.22
C LEU A 38 9.45 -0.40 4.59
N PRO A 39 9.14 -1.62 5.06
CA PRO A 39 9.71 -2.85 4.52
C PRO A 39 9.23 -3.11 3.08
N GLY A 40 10.16 -3.48 2.20
CA GLY A 40 9.83 -3.89 0.83
C GLY A 40 8.95 -5.14 0.78
N LEU A 41 8.24 -5.33 -0.34
CA LEU A 41 7.39 -6.51 -0.53
C LEU A 41 8.26 -7.79 -0.57
N GLY A 42 7.69 -8.90 -0.11
CA GLY A 42 8.42 -10.17 0.02
C GLY A 42 9.38 -10.26 1.22
N THR A 43 9.65 -9.18 1.97
CA THR A 43 10.43 -9.21 3.21
C THR A 43 9.83 -10.20 4.22
N ARG A 44 10.65 -10.94 4.99
CA ARG A 44 10.14 -11.95 5.94
C ARG A 44 9.61 -11.28 7.20
N LEU A 45 8.63 -11.89 7.85
CA LEU A 45 8.04 -11.38 9.10
C LEU A 45 9.10 -11.10 10.18
N GLU A 46 10.04 -12.02 10.40
CA GLU A 46 11.10 -11.83 11.41
C GLU A 46 12.04 -10.67 11.08
N ASP A 47 12.31 -10.42 9.79
CA ASP A 47 13.11 -9.28 9.36
C ASP A 47 12.35 -7.96 9.59
N VAL A 48 11.02 -7.95 9.38
CA VAL A 48 10.18 -6.76 9.66
C VAL A 48 10.02 -6.51 11.15
N ARG A 49 9.98 -7.55 12.00
CA ARG A 49 9.94 -7.40 13.46
C ARG A 49 11.17 -6.66 14.03
N THR A 50 12.29 -6.63 13.30
CA THR A 50 13.49 -5.85 13.69
C THR A 50 13.56 -4.47 13.05
N MET A 51 12.52 -4.02 12.33
CA MET A 51 12.50 -2.68 11.74
C MET A 51 12.55 -1.58 12.80
N ALA A 52 13.28 -0.51 12.52
CA ALA A 52 13.28 0.67 13.37
C ALA A 52 11.90 1.36 13.32
N LEU A 53 11.26 1.47 14.48
CA LEU A 53 10.07 2.29 14.69
C LEU A 53 10.41 3.50 15.56
N PRO A 54 9.63 4.59 15.49
CA PRO A 54 9.71 5.70 16.45
C PRO A 54 9.63 5.21 17.91
N GLU A 55 10.26 5.95 18.82
CA GLU A 55 10.34 5.57 20.24
C GLU A 55 8.95 5.34 20.86
N GLY A 56 8.84 4.29 21.67
CA GLY A 56 7.58 3.86 22.29
C GLY A 56 6.65 3.05 21.37
N LEU A 57 6.84 3.08 20.04
CA LEU A 57 6.01 2.30 19.11
C LEU A 57 6.48 0.86 18.98
N ARG A 58 5.53 -0.06 18.75
CA ARG A 58 5.78 -1.50 18.57
C ARG A 58 4.98 -2.05 17.41
N LEU A 59 5.56 -2.97 16.65
CA LEU A 59 4.83 -3.83 15.72
C LEU A 59 4.20 -4.99 16.51
N ILE A 60 2.91 -5.23 16.32
CA ILE A 60 2.22 -6.43 16.85
C ILE A 60 1.47 -7.14 15.73
N CYS A 61 1.32 -8.45 15.84
CA CYS A 61 0.63 -9.31 14.88
C CYS A 61 -0.53 -10.09 15.54
N ASP A 62 -1.54 -10.43 14.74
CA ASP A 62 -2.77 -11.14 15.12
C ASP A 62 -2.60 -12.53 15.76
N ALA A 63 -1.38 -13.07 15.78
CA ALA A 63 -1.05 -14.37 16.37
C ALA A 63 0.12 -14.31 17.38
N ASP A 64 0.50 -13.13 17.86
CA ASP A 64 1.49 -13.02 18.93
C ASP A 64 0.82 -13.43 20.26
N GLU A 65 1.32 -14.47 20.93
CA GLU A 65 0.70 -15.00 22.16
C GLU A 65 0.64 -13.95 23.29
N GLU A 66 1.61 -13.04 23.30
CA GLU A 66 1.65 -11.84 24.14
C GLU A 66 1.07 -10.60 23.43
N THR A 67 -0.04 -10.74 22.68
CA THR A 67 -0.72 -9.58 22.10
C THR A 67 -1.07 -8.60 23.22
N LEU A 68 -0.33 -7.49 23.27
CA LEU A 68 -0.53 -6.40 24.22
C LEU A 68 -2.01 -6.00 24.17
N LYS A 69 -2.67 -5.93 25.33
CA LYS A 69 -4.11 -5.69 25.41
C LYS A 69 -4.45 -4.34 24.77
N LEU A 70 -4.90 -4.41 23.52
CA LEU A 70 -5.46 -3.30 22.78
C LEU A 70 -6.68 -2.75 23.52
N ALA A 71 -6.86 -1.43 23.51
CA ALA A 71 -8.12 -0.83 23.97
C ALA A 71 -9.32 -1.36 23.17
N ASP A 72 -9.14 -1.61 21.87
CA ASP A 72 -10.08 -2.39 21.04
C ASP A 72 -9.40 -3.59 20.34
N PRO A 73 -9.57 -4.82 20.86
CA PRO A 73 -9.09 -6.04 20.23
C PRO A 73 -9.77 -6.42 18.90
N GLN A 74 -10.89 -5.77 18.52
CA GLN A 74 -11.55 -6.02 17.24
C GLN A 74 -10.75 -5.46 16.05
N LEU A 75 -9.84 -4.52 16.28
CA LEU A 75 -9.02 -3.90 15.24
C LEU A 75 -8.07 -4.93 14.58
N LEU A 76 -7.51 -5.86 15.35
CA LEU A 76 -6.73 -6.98 14.81
C LEU A 76 -7.60 -8.15 14.31
N LYS A 77 -8.90 -8.19 14.63
CA LYS A 77 -9.77 -9.30 14.21
C LYS A 77 -10.12 -9.17 12.73
N ARG A 78 -9.47 -10.03 11.96
CA ARG A 78 -9.70 -10.24 10.53
C ARG A 78 -11.18 -10.56 10.27
N GLN A 79 -11.91 -9.63 9.64
CA GLN A 79 -13.38 -9.74 9.49
C GLN A 79 -13.87 -10.99 8.73
N ASN A 80 -13.04 -11.59 7.87
CA ASN A 80 -13.26 -12.91 7.29
C ASN A 80 -11.91 -13.52 6.84
N GLY A 81 -11.61 -14.75 7.27
CA GLY A 81 -10.36 -15.43 6.87
C GLY A 81 -10.37 -16.91 7.23
N ARG A 82 -10.50 -17.79 6.23
CA ARG A 82 -10.71 -19.24 6.40
C ARG A 82 -9.48 -20.03 6.86
N ASP A 83 -8.38 -19.35 7.17
CA ASP A 83 -7.14 -19.94 7.68
C ASP A 83 -6.27 -18.83 8.31
N SER A 84 -6.15 -18.80 9.64
CA SER A 84 -5.30 -17.85 10.40
C SER A 84 -3.85 -18.34 10.58
N SER A 85 -3.58 -19.58 10.17
CA SER A 85 -2.23 -20.15 10.20
C SER A 85 -1.34 -19.56 9.10
N ARG A 86 -1.90 -19.42 7.89
CA ARG A 86 -1.21 -19.07 6.64
C ARG A 86 -1.04 -17.56 6.37
N VAL A 87 -1.61 -16.71 7.22
CA VAL A 87 -1.60 -15.26 7.05
C VAL A 87 -1.44 -14.62 8.42
N LYS A 88 -0.59 -13.59 8.50
CA LYS A 88 -0.47 -12.72 9.66
C LYS A 88 -0.85 -11.30 9.29
N LEU A 89 -1.67 -10.67 10.13
CA LEU A 89 -2.00 -9.26 10.04
C LEU A 89 -1.29 -8.53 11.17
N CYS A 90 -0.40 -7.60 10.83
CA CYS A 90 0.35 -6.83 11.80
C CYS A 90 0.07 -5.33 11.66
N THR A 91 0.19 -4.59 12.75
CA THR A 91 -0.01 -3.14 12.82
C THR A 91 0.94 -2.52 13.84
N VAL A 92 1.01 -1.18 13.87
CA VAL A 92 1.84 -0.44 14.81
C VAL A 92 0.97 0.09 15.94
N VAL A 93 1.43 -0.09 17.17
CA VAL A 93 0.78 0.37 18.40
C VAL A 93 1.72 1.23 19.23
N GLY A 94 1.13 2.08 20.07
CA GLY A 94 1.86 2.92 21.03
C GLY A 94 1.20 2.91 22.41
N PRO A 95 1.82 3.58 23.40
CA PRO A 95 1.24 3.73 24.74
C PRO A 95 -0.12 4.44 24.64
N GLY A 96 -1.16 3.77 25.10
CA GLY A 96 -2.53 4.29 25.10
C GLY A 96 -2.90 4.97 26.41
N THR A 97 -4.20 5.27 26.58
CA THR A 97 -4.69 5.76 27.89
C THR A 97 -4.65 4.65 28.96
N GLY A 98 -3.98 4.92 30.09
CA GLY A 98 -3.85 3.96 31.20
C GLY A 98 -2.75 2.92 30.95
N ALA A 99 -3.08 1.63 31.13
CA ALA A 99 -2.16 0.50 30.92
C ALA A 99 -2.39 -0.23 29.57
N GLY A 100 -3.21 0.35 28.70
CA GLY A 100 -3.56 -0.19 27.38
C GLY A 100 -2.61 0.25 26.27
N TRP A 101 -2.74 -0.41 25.13
CA TRP A 101 -2.06 -0.04 23.88
C TRP A 101 -3.09 0.39 22.84
N ASP A 102 -2.82 1.47 22.14
CA ASP A 102 -3.70 2.04 21.11
C ASP A 102 -3.03 1.91 19.73
N LEU A 103 -3.84 1.90 18.66
CA LEU A 103 -3.31 1.99 17.30
C LEU A 103 -2.53 3.29 17.14
N ALA A 104 -1.26 3.18 16.74
CA ALA A 104 -0.41 4.33 16.52
C ALA A 104 -0.32 4.68 15.03
N SER A 105 -0.28 5.97 14.76
CA SER A 105 0.10 6.50 13.46
C SER A 105 1.61 6.62 13.36
N ILE A 106 2.18 6.24 12.22
CA ILE A 106 3.55 6.54 11.85
C ILE A 106 3.60 7.81 10.98
N PRO A 107 4.74 8.54 10.95
CA PRO A 107 4.94 9.61 9.97
C PRO A 107 4.88 9.06 8.54
N SER A 108 4.12 9.72 7.67
CA SER A 108 4.03 9.38 6.25
C SER A 108 3.91 10.64 5.39
N LEU A 109 4.01 10.47 4.07
CA LEU A 109 3.77 11.50 3.07
C LEU A 109 2.40 12.18 3.24
N ALA A 110 1.38 11.41 3.63
CA ALA A 110 0.01 11.86 3.87
C ALA A 110 -0.18 12.64 5.20
N GLY A 111 0.86 12.74 6.02
CA GLY A 111 0.76 13.08 7.44
C GLY A 111 0.81 11.82 8.32
N PRO A 112 0.32 11.87 9.57
CA PRO A 112 0.24 10.69 10.44
C PRO A 112 -0.70 9.64 9.84
N ALA A 113 -0.21 8.41 9.65
CA ALA A 113 -0.96 7.31 9.04
C ALA A 113 -0.85 6.00 9.82
N ARG A 114 -1.97 5.28 9.94
CA ARG A 114 -2.02 3.94 10.58
C ARG A 114 -1.52 2.88 9.60
N LEU A 115 -0.53 2.10 10.01
CA LEU A 115 0.10 1.07 9.17
C LEU A 115 -0.53 -0.31 9.39
N TRP A 116 -0.82 -1.00 8.29
CA TRP A 116 -1.24 -2.40 8.27
C TRP A 116 -0.33 -3.21 7.34
N LEU A 117 0.23 -4.29 7.85
CA LEU A 117 1.09 -5.22 7.12
C LEU A 117 0.42 -6.59 7.06
N LEU A 118 0.21 -7.12 5.85
CA LEU A 118 -0.36 -8.44 5.63
C LEU A 118 0.73 -9.37 5.07
N PHE A 119 1.10 -10.37 5.87
CA PHE A 119 2.07 -11.39 5.52
C PHE A 119 1.38 -12.69 5.12
N VAL A 120 1.92 -13.40 4.13
CA VAL A 120 1.40 -14.69 3.66
C VAL A 120 2.48 -15.75 3.76
N GLU A 121 2.11 -16.94 4.20
CA GLU A 121 3.01 -18.10 4.25
C GLU A 121 3.40 -18.55 2.83
N GLN A 122 4.71 -18.70 2.60
CA GLN A 122 5.27 -19.18 1.35
C GLN A 122 6.07 -20.47 1.58
N GLY A 123 5.65 -21.56 0.94
CA GLY A 123 6.38 -22.84 0.91
C GLY A 123 6.22 -23.73 2.16
N GLY A 124 5.30 -23.38 3.07
CA GLY A 124 5.04 -24.13 4.30
C GLY A 124 6.06 -23.89 5.41
N GLY A 125 5.72 -24.34 6.61
CA GLY A 125 6.60 -24.26 7.79
C GLY A 125 6.69 -22.87 8.42
N GLY A 126 5.60 -22.08 8.37
CA GLY A 126 5.48 -20.80 9.09
C GLY A 126 6.26 -19.64 8.46
N ARG A 127 6.81 -19.81 7.26
CA ARG A 127 7.63 -18.79 6.56
C ARG A 127 6.77 -17.70 5.94
N HIS A 128 6.48 -16.67 6.72
CA HIS A 128 5.64 -15.54 6.33
C HIS A 128 6.42 -14.44 5.61
N ARG A 129 5.90 -13.95 4.47
CA ARG A 129 6.44 -12.83 3.70
C ARG A 129 5.42 -11.73 3.48
N LEU A 130 5.87 -10.47 3.48
CA LEU A 130 5.01 -9.30 3.30
C LEU A 130 4.37 -9.32 1.90
N ALA A 131 3.06 -9.52 1.83
CA ALA A 131 2.29 -9.57 0.60
C ALA A 131 1.60 -8.24 0.29
N ARG A 132 1.33 -7.43 1.31
CA ARG A 132 0.74 -6.09 1.18
C ARG A 132 1.08 -5.22 2.38
N ALA A 133 1.47 -3.97 2.17
CA ALA A 133 1.38 -2.93 3.17
C ALA A 133 0.21 -1.99 2.84
N SER A 134 -0.39 -1.37 3.84
CA SER A 134 -1.47 -0.39 3.66
C SER A 134 -1.37 0.70 4.72
N LEU A 135 -1.41 1.95 4.27
CA LEU A 135 -1.43 3.13 5.13
C LEU A 135 -2.83 3.76 5.08
N TRP A 136 -3.37 4.13 6.23
CA TRP A 136 -4.65 4.81 6.37
C TRP A 136 -4.42 6.19 6.99
N ALA A 137 -4.85 7.24 6.30
CA ALA A 137 -4.55 8.63 6.65
C ALA A 137 -5.77 9.54 6.47
N HIS A 138 -5.70 10.74 7.05
CA HIS A 138 -6.73 11.76 6.88
C HIS A 138 -6.77 12.28 5.44
N ARG A 139 -7.98 12.56 4.93
CA ARG A 139 -8.25 12.90 3.53
C ARG A 139 -7.47 14.10 2.99
N ASP A 140 -7.07 15.05 3.84
CA ASP A 140 -6.23 16.19 3.43
C ASP A 140 -4.89 15.78 2.80
N GLY A 141 -4.41 14.55 3.08
CA GLY A 141 -3.23 13.98 2.47
C GLY A 141 -3.41 13.46 1.03
N TRP A 142 -4.66 13.37 0.53
CA TRP A 142 -5.01 12.73 -0.74
C TRP A 142 -4.26 13.33 -1.93
N ASP A 143 -4.46 14.61 -2.23
CA ASP A 143 -3.90 15.23 -3.44
C ASP A 143 -2.36 15.13 -3.47
N LYS A 144 -1.71 15.40 -2.33
CA LYS A 144 -0.26 15.31 -2.17
C LYS A 144 0.28 13.91 -2.48
N VAL A 145 -0.42 12.87 -2.03
CA VAL A 145 -0.02 11.48 -2.25
C VAL A 145 -0.36 11.02 -3.66
N ALA A 146 -1.52 11.39 -4.19
CA ALA A 146 -1.90 11.12 -5.58
C ALA A 146 -0.89 11.74 -6.57
N THR A 147 -0.49 13.00 -6.38
CA THR A 147 0.55 13.66 -7.18
C THR A 147 1.88 12.91 -7.07
N SER A 148 2.37 12.66 -5.85
CA SER A 148 3.68 12.00 -5.65
C SER A 148 3.73 10.57 -6.22
N LEU A 149 2.63 9.82 -6.14
CA LEU A 149 2.53 8.49 -6.76
C LEU A 149 2.43 8.60 -8.28
N THR A 150 1.76 9.61 -8.83
CA THR A 150 1.68 9.86 -10.27
C THR A 150 3.05 10.23 -10.85
N ASP A 151 3.82 11.08 -10.15
CA ASP A 151 5.18 11.45 -10.53
C ASP A 151 6.16 10.26 -10.49
N LEU A 152 5.94 9.31 -9.56
CA LEU A 152 6.80 8.14 -9.37
C LEU A 152 6.45 6.94 -10.28
N LEU A 153 5.16 6.67 -10.44
CA LEU A 153 4.63 5.44 -11.05
C LEU A 153 4.03 5.68 -12.44
N GLY A 154 3.93 6.94 -12.89
CA GLY A 154 3.22 7.33 -14.11
C GLY A 154 1.72 7.58 -13.85
N GLN A 155 0.97 7.82 -14.92
CA GLN A 155 -0.49 7.98 -14.81
C GLN A 155 -1.14 6.67 -14.35
N PRO A 156 -2.18 6.71 -13.49
CA PRO A 156 -2.90 5.50 -13.07
C PRO A 156 -3.59 4.81 -14.26
N ASP A 157 -3.60 3.47 -14.26
CA ASP A 157 -4.25 2.64 -15.28
C ASP A 157 -5.77 2.80 -15.29
N ALA A 158 -6.35 3.04 -14.11
CA ALA A 158 -7.78 3.25 -13.91
C ALA A 158 -8.01 4.11 -12.67
N GLY A 159 -9.09 4.89 -12.68
CA GLY A 159 -9.49 5.65 -11.51
C GLY A 159 -10.50 6.77 -11.77
N GLY A 160 -10.73 7.53 -10.71
CA GLY A 160 -11.56 8.74 -10.62
C GLY A 160 -11.39 9.35 -9.22
N ASP A 161 -12.27 10.29 -8.86
CA ASP A 161 -12.13 11.14 -7.66
C ASP A 161 -11.99 10.41 -6.31
N SER A 162 -12.32 9.11 -6.25
CA SER A 162 -12.32 8.30 -5.01
C SER A 162 -11.47 7.03 -5.07
N LEU A 163 -10.84 6.72 -6.22
CA LEU A 163 -10.07 5.50 -6.45
C LEU A 163 -9.03 5.73 -7.54
N LEU A 164 -7.77 5.41 -7.29
CA LEU A 164 -6.67 5.40 -8.26
C LEU A 164 -5.96 4.04 -8.20
N ILE A 165 -5.58 3.52 -9.38
CA ILE A 165 -4.99 2.18 -9.55
C ILE A 165 -3.74 2.27 -10.42
N TRP A 166 -2.64 1.66 -9.97
CA TRP A 166 -1.48 1.34 -10.79
C TRP A 166 -1.22 -0.17 -10.67
N GLU A 167 -1.07 -0.88 -11.80
CA GLU A 167 -0.80 -2.31 -11.84
C GLU A 167 0.33 -2.66 -12.83
N ASP A 168 1.22 -3.59 -12.44
CA ASP A 168 2.17 -4.23 -13.36
C ASP A 168 2.11 -5.77 -13.21
N GLU A 169 3.05 -6.52 -13.80
CA GLU A 169 3.06 -7.98 -13.70
C GLU A 169 3.28 -8.53 -12.27
N GLN A 170 3.86 -7.73 -11.38
CA GLN A 170 4.37 -8.14 -10.07
C GLN A 170 3.63 -7.46 -8.92
N HIS A 171 3.29 -6.18 -9.03
CA HIS A 171 2.71 -5.38 -7.97
C HIS A 171 1.42 -4.66 -8.38
N GLU A 172 0.70 -4.19 -7.38
CA GLU A 172 -0.52 -3.39 -7.48
C GLU A 172 -0.42 -2.29 -6.43
N THR A 173 -0.68 -1.04 -6.81
CA THR A 173 -0.89 0.08 -5.89
C THR A 173 -2.31 0.58 -6.05
N LEU A 174 -3.10 0.53 -4.98
CA LEU A 174 -4.46 1.05 -4.90
C LEU A 174 -4.48 2.23 -3.94
N MET A 175 -5.15 3.31 -4.31
CA MET A 175 -5.39 4.46 -3.45
C MET A 175 -6.90 4.77 -3.47
N PHE A 176 -7.57 4.75 -2.33
CA PHE A 176 -9.04 4.84 -2.27
C PHE A 176 -9.55 5.56 -1.02
N LEU A 177 -10.67 6.28 -1.15
CA LEU A 177 -11.39 6.85 0.00
C LEU A 177 -12.18 5.75 0.73
N ASP A 178 -12.26 5.79 2.07
CA ASP A 178 -13.10 4.83 2.81
C ASP A 178 -14.59 5.23 2.69
N PRO A 179 -15.47 4.41 2.07
CA PRO A 179 -16.89 4.71 1.99
C PRO A 179 -17.60 4.71 3.36
N LYS A 180 -16.97 4.18 4.42
CA LYS A 180 -17.50 4.22 5.79
C LYS A 180 -17.02 5.43 6.60
N ASN A 181 -15.85 5.98 6.26
CA ASN A 181 -15.22 7.11 6.94
C ASN A 181 -14.76 8.11 5.86
N PRO A 182 -15.61 9.05 5.42
CA PRO A 182 -15.35 9.91 4.26
C PRO A 182 -14.18 10.89 4.43
N ASP A 183 -13.67 11.00 5.67
CA ASP A 183 -12.51 11.78 6.08
C ASP A 183 -11.21 10.95 6.09
N GLU A 184 -11.29 9.66 5.76
CA GLU A 184 -10.12 8.78 5.64
C GLU A 184 -9.92 8.28 4.20
N PHE A 185 -8.66 8.05 3.87
CA PHE A 185 -8.26 7.33 2.67
C PHE A 185 -7.17 6.31 2.99
N ALA A 186 -7.03 5.33 2.13
CA ALA A 186 -5.99 4.32 2.24
C ALA A 186 -5.16 4.24 0.96
N VAL A 187 -3.86 3.98 1.12
CA VAL A 187 -2.99 3.51 0.04
C VAL A 187 -2.49 2.12 0.38
N ALA A 188 -2.70 1.18 -0.52
CA ALA A 188 -2.31 -0.22 -0.38
C ALA A 188 -1.38 -0.63 -1.53
N VAL A 189 -0.16 -1.06 -1.21
CA VAL A 189 0.81 -1.59 -2.17
C VAL A 189 0.97 -3.08 -1.91
N ALA A 190 0.79 -3.91 -2.94
CA ALA A 190 0.70 -5.36 -2.83
C ALA A 190 1.51 -6.12 -3.89
N ASP A 191 2.06 -7.27 -3.52
CA ASP A 191 2.61 -8.27 -4.45
C ASP A 191 1.46 -9.11 -5.02
N ARG A 192 1.24 -9.06 -6.33
CA ARG A 192 0.15 -9.76 -7.03
C ARG A 192 0.31 -11.29 -6.96
N ARG A 193 1.54 -11.82 -6.86
CA ARG A 193 1.83 -13.26 -6.77
C ARG A 193 1.54 -13.79 -5.36
N LEU A 194 2.01 -13.11 -4.31
CA LEU A 194 1.69 -13.45 -2.93
C LEU A 194 0.20 -13.23 -2.62
N ARG A 195 -0.43 -12.20 -3.19
CA ARG A 195 -1.89 -12.00 -3.10
C ARG A 195 -2.69 -13.12 -3.79
N LYS A 196 -2.18 -13.74 -4.86
CA LYS A 196 -2.82 -14.93 -5.47
C LYS A 196 -2.80 -16.15 -4.53
N LEU A 197 -1.80 -16.28 -3.66
CA LEU A 197 -1.76 -17.36 -2.64
C LEU A 197 -2.90 -17.25 -1.62
N LEU A 198 -3.38 -16.05 -1.30
CA LEU A 198 -4.58 -15.82 -0.47
C LEU A 198 -5.87 -16.37 -1.10
N LYS A 199 -5.93 -16.39 -2.43
CA LYS A 199 -7.08 -16.88 -3.21
C LYS A 199 -6.96 -18.35 -3.60
N SER A 200 -5.83 -19.00 -3.31
CA SER A 200 -5.55 -20.39 -3.75
C SER A 200 -5.97 -21.42 -2.68
N PRO A 201 -7.02 -22.23 -2.93
CA PRO A 201 -7.39 -23.35 -2.08
C PRO A 201 -6.48 -24.56 -2.36
N GLY A 202 -5.20 -24.45 -1.99
CA GLY A 202 -4.20 -25.42 -2.43
C GLY A 202 -2.93 -25.47 -1.59
N PHE A 203 -3.03 -26.11 -0.42
CA PHE A 203 -2.01 -27.04 0.10
C PHE A 203 -2.63 -28.10 1.05
N SER A 204 -3.92 -28.42 0.84
CA SER A 204 -4.49 -29.67 1.37
C SER A 204 -4.13 -30.81 0.41
N ASN A 205 -2.90 -31.32 0.54
CA ASN A 205 -2.47 -32.64 0.07
C ASN A 205 -1.11 -32.95 0.68
N ARG A 206 -1.13 -33.38 1.95
CA ARG A 206 -0.05 -34.16 2.54
C ARG A 206 -0.56 -35.60 2.60
N PRO A 207 -0.21 -36.48 1.65
CA PRO A 207 -0.27 -37.91 1.89
C PRO A 207 0.88 -38.25 2.84
N ASP A 208 0.55 -38.90 3.95
CA ASP A 208 1.49 -39.79 4.65
C ASP A 208 1.49 -41.16 3.92
#